data_AF-A0A7J4U788-F1
#
_entry.id   AF-A0A7J4U788-F1
#
_cell.length_a   1.000
_cell.length_b   1.000
_cell.length_c   1.000
_cell.angle_alpha   90.00
_cell.angle_beta   90.00
_cell.angle_gamma   90.00
#
_symmetry.space_group_name_H-M   'P 1'
#
loop_
_entity.id
_entity.type
_entity.pdbx_description
1 polymer ?
#
loop_
_entity_poly.entity_id
_entity_poly.type
_entity_poly.pdbx_seq_one_letter_code
_entity_poly.pdbx_strand_id
1 'polypeptide(L)' 'MDSCKICSGAFQDSPDQLILCEHKEGFVHLGCCIDRCSMDGKPCEHSKGQYKKDK' A
#
# COMPACT_ATOMS: atom_id res chain seq x y z
N MET A 1 -5.24 -4.03 14.42
CA MET A 1 -3.85 -4.01 13.91
C MET A 1 -3.95 -3.78 12.43
N ASP A 2 -3.49 -2.62 11.97
CA ASP A 2 -3.54 -2.24 10.56
C ASP A 2 -2.41 -2.96 9.81
N SER A 3 -2.77 -3.80 8.83
CA SER A 3 -1.85 -4.63 8.05
C SER A 3 -2.15 -4.52 6.56
N CYS A 4 -1.11 -4.69 5.74
CA CYS A 4 -1.20 -4.60 4.29
C CYS A 4 -2.16 -5.66 3.74
N LYS A 5 -3.17 -5.25 2.97
CA LYS A 5 -4.14 -6.17 2.35
C LYS A 5 -3.57 -7.07 1.23
N ILE A 6 -2.30 -6.86 0.83
CA ILE A 6 -1.63 -7.66 -0.20
C ILE A 6 -0.71 -8.71 0.42
N CYS A 7 0.21 -8.30 1.30
CA CYS A 7 1.20 -9.21 1.89
C CYS A 7 0.86 -9.64 3.32
N SER A 8 -0.23 -9.12 3.91
CA SER A 8 -0.63 -9.30 5.31
C SER A 8 0.41 -8.84 6.34
N GLY A 9 1.51 -8.19 5.90
CA GLY A 9 2.54 -7.64 6.78
C GLY A 9 2.03 -6.42 7.55
N ALA A 10 2.50 -6.28 8.79
CA ALA A 10 2.15 -5.14 9.65
C ALA A 10 2.75 -3.84 9.10
N PHE A 11 1.98 -2.75 9.11
CA PHE A 11 2.47 -1.49 8.58
C PHE A 11 3.65 -0.93 9.38
N GLN A 12 3.68 -1.12 10.69
CA GLN A 12 4.77 -0.63 11.55
C GLN A 12 6.14 -1.25 11.26
N ASP A 13 6.16 -2.46 10.69
CA ASP A 13 7.38 -3.22 10.43
C ASP A 13 8.05 -2.79 9.12
N SER A 14 7.29 -2.12 8.25
CA SER A 14 7.78 -1.70 6.93
C SER A 14 8.07 -0.19 6.91
N PRO A 15 9.25 0.22 6.41
CA PRO A 15 9.53 1.64 6.16
C PRO A 15 8.75 2.21 4.98
N ASP A 16 8.05 1.36 4.21
CA ASP A 16 7.28 1.79 3.04
C ASP A 16 6.16 2.77 3.42
N GLN A 17 5.92 3.70 2.50
CA GLN A 17 4.72 4.53 2.50
C GLN A 17 3.48 3.64 2.34
N LEU A 18 2.36 4.12 2.87
CA LEU A 18 1.08 3.43 2.71
C LEU A 18 0.30 4.09 1.59
N ILE A 19 -0.45 3.29 0.84
CA ILE A 19 -1.40 3.79 -0.14
C ILE A 19 -2.78 3.24 0.19
N LEU A 20 -3.81 4.06 0.02
CA LEU A 20 -5.19 3.60 0.09
C LEU A 20 -5.58 3.05 -1.28
N CYS A 21 -5.78 1.74 -1.37
CA CYS A 21 -6.20 1.06 -2.58
C CYS A 21 -7.68 0.71 -2.50
N GLU A 22 -8.52 1.30 -3.36
CA GLU A 22 -9.96 1.00 -3.36
C GLU A 22 -10.26 -0.44 -3.77
N HIS A 23 -9.48 -1.01 -4.68
CA HIS A 23 -9.64 -2.39 -5.12
C HIS A 23 -9.39 -3.43 -4.00
N LYS A 24 -8.54 -3.08 -3.03
CA LYS A 24 -8.27 -3.92 -1.84
C LYS A 24 -9.04 -3.45 -0.61
N GLU A 25 -9.90 -2.45 -0.77
CA GLU A 25 -10.71 -1.84 0.29
C GLU A 25 -9.90 -1.54 1.55
N GLY A 26 -8.72 -0.92 1.38
CA GLY A 26 -7.87 -0.60 2.51
C GLY A 26 -6.45 -0.17 2.16
N PHE A 27 -5.65 -0.01 3.21
CA PHE A 27 -4.26 0.36 3.08
C PHE A 27 -3.38 -0.80 2.63
N VAL A 28 -2.40 -0.50 1.78
CA VAL A 28 -1.36 -1.44 1.33
C VAL A 28 -0.02 -0.71 1.30
N HIS A 29 1.09 -1.44 1.40
CA HIS A 29 2.41 -0.85 1.19
C HIS A 29 2.53 -0.34 -0.25
N LEU A 30 3.20 0.80 -0.45
CA LEU A 30 3.46 1.37 -1.76
C LEU A 30 4.17 0.35 -2.66
N GLY A 31 5.24 -0.28 -2.16
CA GLY A 31 5.93 -1.35 -2.87
C GLY A 31 5.02 -2.54 -3.22
N CYS A 32 4.15 -2.98 -2.30
CA CYS A 32 3.19 -4.04 -2.60
C CYS A 32 2.17 -3.63 -3.67
N CYS A 33 1.72 -2.37 -3.65
CA CYS A 33 0.81 -1.84 -4.66
C CYS A 33 1.47 -1.83 -6.05
N ILE A 34 2.71 -1.36 -6.13
CA ILE A 34 3.48 -1.29 -7.37
C ILE A 34 3.75 -2.71 -7.92
N ASP A 35 4.28 -3.60 -7.07
CA ASP A 35 4.74 -4.94 -7.46
C ASP A 35 3.58 -5.90 -7.76
N ARG A 36 2.51 -5.85 -6.96
CA ARG A 36 1.43 -6.87 -7.00
C ARG A 36 0.10 -6.37 -7.51
N CYS A 37 -0.17 -5.06 -7.47
CA CYS A 37 -1.44 -4.51 -7.91
C CYS A 37 -1.37 -3.82 -9.28
N SER A 38 -0.35 -2.98 -9.52
CA SER A 38 -0.22 -2.25 -10.79
C SER A 38 0.64 -2.96 -11.83
N MET A 39 1.71 -3.64 -11.41
CA MET A 39 2.71 -4.29 -12.29
C MET A 39 3.39 -3.37 -13.34
N ASP A 40 3.15 -2.05 -13.27
CA ASP A 40 3.65 -1.04 -14.22
C ASP A 40 4.76 -0.15 -13.60
N GLY A 41 5.26 -0.52 -12.42
CA GLY A 41 6.25 0.29 -11.68
C GLY A 41 5.67 1.54 -11.02
N LYS A 42 4.34 1.72 -11.03
CA LYS A 42 3.60 2.83 -10.42
C LYS A 42 2.53 2.32 -9.46
N PRO A 43 2.07 3.13 -8.49
CA PRO A 43 0.90 2.76 -7.70
C PRO A 43 -0.32 2.58 -8.61
N CYS A 44 -1.19 1.62 -8.28
CA CYS A 44 -2.34 1.29 -9.11
C CYS A 44 -3.26 2.50 -9.30
N GLU A 45 -3.99 2.54 -10.40
CA GLU A 45 -4.98 3.60 -10.69
C GLU A 45 -6.03 3.77 -9.60
N HIS A 46 -6.34 2.69 -8.86
CA HIS A 46 -7.24 2.70 -7.70
C HIS A 46 -6.66 3.35 -6.44
N SER A 47 -5.47 3.95 -6.53
CA SER A 47 -4.84 4.61 -5.39
C SER A 47 -5.45 5.99 -5.17
N LYS A 48 -6.10 6.17 -4.02
CA LYS A 48 -6.71 7.47 -3.63
C LYS A 48 -5.76 8.44 -2.96
N GLY A 49 -4.53 8.03 -2.70
CA GLY A 49 -3.51 8.89 -2.11
C GLY A 49 -2.38 8.10 -1.45
N GLN A 50 -1.20 8.73 -1.40
CA GLN A 50 -0.04 8.23 -0.68
C GLN A 50 0.03 8.87 0.70
N TYR A 51 0.15 8.03 1.72
CA TYR A 51 0.22 8.41 3.12
C TYR A 51 1.64 8.17 3.59
N LYS A 52 2.34 9.28 3.90
CA LYS A 52 3.59 9.20 4.65
C LYS A 52 3.24 8.81 6.08
N LYS A 53 3.94 7.81 6.61
CA LYS A 53 3.95 7.60 8.06
C LYS A 53 4.70 8.79 8.64
N ASP A 54 3.96 9.79 9.12
CA ASP A 54 4.55 10.85 9.93
C ASP A 54 5.12 10.19 11.18
N LYS A 55 6.38 10.54 11.48
CA LYS A 55 7.25 9.81 12.39
C LYS A 55 6.99 10.19 13.85
#